data_AF-A0A2R8CN14-F1
#
_entry.id   AF-A0A2R8CN14-F1
#
_cell.length_a   1.000
_cell.length_b   1.000
_cell.length_c   1.000
_cell.angle_alpha   90.00
_cell.angle_beta   90.00
_cell.angle_gamma   90.00
#
_symmetry.space_group_name_H-M   'P 1'
#
loop_
_entity.id
_entity.type
_entity.pdbx_description
1 polymer ?
#
loop_
_entity_poly.entity_id
_entity_poly.type
_entity_poly.pdbx_seq_one_letter_code
_entity_poly.pdbx_strand_id
1 'polypeptide(L)'
;MPYVSRKQCVSGVHQLLGSTLRDARRERQGRIVGIDQTREHPVIDVIWQGQPRAERIIITCDQLRDLVRASLARDAAQTQKTSSTETVVEQDSEKAPVLLAEQRRA
;
A
#
# COMPACT_ATOMS: atom_id res chain seq x y z
N MET A 1 26.82 17.78 26.10
CA MET A 1 26.08 16.51 26.16
C MET A 1 24.92 16.57 25.19
N PRO A 2 24.78 15.64 24.23
CA PRO A 2 23.59 15.61 23.38
C PRO A 2 22.39 15.17 24.22
N TYR A 3 21.31 15.97 24.20
CA TYR A 3 20.03 15.60 24.80
C TYR A 3 19.42 14.46 23.98
N VAL A 4 19.63 13.22 24.41
CA VAL A 4 18.87 12.07 23.89
C VAL A 4 17.47 12.14 24.48
N SER A 5 16.55 12.77 23.75
CA SER A 5 15.14 12.71 24.09
C SER A 5 14.69 11.25 24.08
N ARG A 6 14.33 10.69 25.24
CA ARG A 6 13.72 9.34 25.36
C ARG A 6 12.29 9.31 24.80
N LYS A 7 11.97 10.15 23.82
CA LYS A 7 10.65 10.16 23.18
C LYS A 7 10.53 8.94 22.29
N GLN A 8 9.44 8.22 22.46
CA GLN A 8 9.13 7.02 21.69
C GLN A 8 8.72 7.44 20.28
N CYS A 9 9.68 7.48 19.36
CA CYS A 9 9.43 7.72 17.95
C CYS A 9 9.05 6.42 17.24
N VAL A 10 8.09 6.51 16.32
CA VAL A 10 7.71 5.44 15.41
C VAL A 10 8.54 5.57 14.13
N SER A 11 9.16 4.46 13.71
CA SER A 11 9.90 4.38 12.46
C SER A 11 8.96 4.18 11.26
N GLY A 12 9.43 4.51 10.04
CA GLY A 12 8.67 4.26 8.81
C GLY A 12 7.46 5.17 8.59
N VAL A 13 7.24 6.20 9.43
CA VAL A 13 6.05 7.07 9.34
C VAL A 13 5.93 7.81 8.01
N HIS A 14 7.05 8.08 7.32
CA HIS A 14 7.04 8.74 6.01
C HIS A 14 6.23 7.98 4.95
N GLN A 15 6.06 6.66 5.12
CA GLN A 15 5.25 5.83 4.21
C GLN A 15 3.75 6.15 4.30
N LEU A 16 3.31 6.80 5.38
CA LEU A 16 1.93 7.24 5.52
C LEU A 16 1.63 8.48 4.68
N LEU A 17 2.64 9.26 4.28
CA LEU A 17 2.41 10.46 3.48
C LEU A 17 1.80 10.09 2.12
N GLY A 18 0.72 10.78 1.75
CA GLY A 18 -0.08 10.49 0.56
C GLY A 18 -1.03 9.30 0.70
N SER A 19 -0.96 8.52 1.79
CA SER A 19 -1.89 7.42 2.01
C SER A 19 -3.31 7.91 2.25
N THR A 20 -4.29 7.16 1.75
CA THR A 20 -5.70 7.37 2.10
C THR A 20 -5.96 6.88 3.53
N LEU A 21 -6.51 7.77 4.34
CA LEU A 21 -7.07 7.47 5.66
C LEU A 21 -8.60 7.48 5.57
N ARG A 22 -9.24 6.46 6.16
CA ARG A 22 -10.71 6.38 6.28
C ARG A 22 -11.09 6.58 7.75
N ASP A 23 -11.93 7.56 8.01
CA ASP A 23 -12.55 7.78 9.31
C ASP A 23 -13.90 7.06 9.34
N ALA A 24 -13.93 5.90 9.99
CA ALA A 24 -15.13 5.06 10.08
C ALA A 24 -16.25 5.71 10.89
N ARG A 25 -15.94 6.63 11.82
CA ARG A 25 -16.94 7.26 12.70
C ARG A 25 -17.75 8.33 11.97
N ARG A 26 -17.12 9.00 11.00
CA ARG A 26 -17.70 10.10 10.22
C ARG A 26 -17.93 9.76 8.75
N GLU A 27 -17.73 8.49 8.39
CA GLU A 27 -17.87 7.96 7.02
C GLU A 27 -17.13 8.79 5.96
N ARG A 28 -15.97 9.34 6.30
CA ARG A 28 -15.18 10.22 5.43
C ARG A 28 -13.82 9.63 5.10
N GLN A 29 -13.24 10.11 4.01
CA GLN A 29 -11.90 9.74 3.57
C GLN A 29 -11.04 10.98 3.35
N GLY A 30 -9.74 10.84 3.56
CA GLY A 30 -8.78 11.92 3.44
C GLY A 30 -7.39 11.41 3.12
N ARG A 31 -6.47 12.34 2.82
CA ARG A 31 -5.07 12.05 2.54
C ARG A 31 -4.21 12.58 3.67
N ILE A 32 -3.29 11.75 4.16
CA ILE A 32 -2.30 12.16 5.15
C ILE A 32 -1.25 13.02 4.42
N VAL A 33 -1.01 14.24 4.90
CA VAL A 33 -0.09 15.21 4.29
C VAL A 33 1.05 15.63 5.21
N GLY A 34 0.95 15.36 6.50
CA GLY A 34 1.95 15.76 7.50
C GLY A 34 1.92 14.85 8.71
N ILE A 35 3.07 14.72 9.36
CA ILE A 35 3.25 13.91 10.58
C ILE A 35 4.23 14.65 11.48
N ASP A 36 3.84 14.91 12.72
CA ASP A 36 4.67 15.54 13.75
C ASP A 36 4.79 14.59 14.94
N GLN A 37 5.98 14.03 15.13
CA GLN A 37 6.33 13.17 16.27
C GLN A 37 7.14 13.91 17.35
N THR A 38 7.40 15.21 17.16
CA THR A 38 8.25 16.00 18.08
C THR A 38 7.51 16.38 19.36
N ARG A 39 6.18 16.24 19.37
CA ARG A 39 5.26 16.56 20.48
C ARG A 39 5.23 15.44 21.54
N GLU A 40 4.38 15.60 22.54
CA GLU A 40 4.13 14.56 23.55
C GLU A 40 3.34 13.39 22.96
N HIS A 41 2.31 13.70 22.18
CA HIS A 41 1.57 12.76 21.35
C HIS A 41 1.79 13.07 19.87
N PRO A 42 1.98 12.05 19.02
CA PRO A 42 2.11 12.27 17.59
C PRO A 42 0.84 12.90 17.00
N VAL A 43 1.04 13.77 16.02
CA VAL A 43 -0.04 14.42 15.27
C VAL A 43 0.08 14.03 13.80
N ILE A 44 -1.05 13.74 13.18
CA ILE A 44 -1.15 13.61 11.72
C ILE A 44 -2.00 14.75 11.15
N ASP A 45 -1.53 15.33 10.05
CA ASP A 45 -2.28 16.31 9.27
C ASP A 45 -2.99 15.58 8.12
N VAL A 46 -4.31 15.70 8.05
CA VAL A 46 -5.15 15.02 7.06
C VAL A 46 -6.00 16.02 6.29
N ILE A 47 -5.91 16.00 4.96
CA ILE A 47 -6.85 16.74 4.11
C ILE A 47 -8.01 15.81 3.78
N TRP A 48 -9.18 16.09 4.36
CA TRP A 48 -10.40 15.34 4.08
C TRP A 48 -10.99 15.73 2.72
N GLN A 49 -11.66 14.79 2.06
CA GLN A 49 -12.38 15.06 0.82
C GLN A 49 -13.40 16.18 1.02
N GLY A 50 -13.43 17.13 0.09
CA GLY A 50 -14.29 18.31 0.17
C GLY A 50 -13.83 19.38 1.16
N GLN A 51 -12.71 19.20 1.88
CA GLN A 51 -12.16 20.20 2.78
C GLN A 51 -10.88 20.84 2.20
N PRO A 52 -10.77 22.18 2.21
CA PRO A 52 -9.62 22.87 1.61
C PRO A 52 -8.39 22.93 2.50
N ARG A 53 -8.50 22.53 3.78
CA ARG A 53 -7.43 22.65 4.78
C ARG A 53 -7.16 21.31 5.45
N ALA A 54 -5.92 21.13 5.88
CA ALA A 54 -5.55 19.98 6.69
C ALA A 54 -6.13 20.09 8.11
N GLU A 55 -6.73 19.00 8.58
CA GLU A 55 -7.17 18.79 9.95
C GLU A 55 -6.04 18.10 10.74
N ARG A 56 -5.70 18.63 11.92
CA ARG A 56 -4.73 18.04 12.84
C ARG A 56 -5.40 17.03 13.75
N ILE A 57 -4.92 15.80 13.72
CA ILE A 57 -5.46 14.70 14.52
C ILE A 57 -4.36 14.22 15.46
N ILE A 58 -4.61 14.37 16.77
CA ILE A 58 -3.75 13.82 17.81
C ILE A 58 -4.02 12.32 17.91
N ILE A 59 -2.97 11.51 17.87
CA ILE A 59 -3.05 10.06 17.99
C ILE A 59 -2.01 9.55 18.98
N THR A 60 -2.15 8.30 19.41
CA THR A 60 -1.17 7.61 20.25
C THR A 60 -0.04 7.00 19.40
N CYS A 61 1.10 6.70 20.03
CA CYS A 61 2.19 5.99 19.36
C CYS A 61 1.79 4.58 18.89
N ASP A 62 0.87 3.91 19.61
CA ASP A 62 0.31 2.61 19.20
C ASP A 62 -0.50 2.75 17.91
N GLN A 63 -1.43 3.72 17.87
CA GLN A 63 -2.21 4.01 16.66
C GLN A 63 -1.32 4.38 15.48
N LEU A 64 -0.27 5.16 15.70
CA LEU A 64 0.69 5.49 14.65
C LEU A 64 1.44 4.25 14.14
N ARG A 65 1.86 3.34 15.03
CA ARG A 65 2.48 2.05 14.65
C ARG A 65 1.53 1.18 13.84
N ASP A 66 0.27 1.12 14.22
CA ASP A 66 -0.73 0.33 13.51
C ASP A 66 -1.01 0.89 12.11
N LEU A 67 -1.05 2.21 11.96
CA LEU A 67 -1.15 2.85 10.64
C LEU A 67 0.04 2.48 9.75
N VAL A 68 1.28 2.57 10.25
CA VAL A 68 2.49 2.21 9.49
C VAL A 68 2.42 0.74 9.06
N ARG A 69 2.07 -0.16 9.98
CA ARG A 69 1.93 -1.60 9.68
C ARG A 69 0.89 -1.85 8.60
N ALA A 70 -0.26 -1.19 8.68
CA ALA A 70 -1.33 -1.30 7.68
C ALA A 70 -0.92 -0.73 6.31
N SER A 71 -0.07 0.30 6.27
CA SER A 71 0.49 0.82 5.02
C SER A 71 1.41 -0.19 4.36
N LEU A 72 2.40 -0.70 5.11
CA LEU A 72 3.34 -1.71 4.63
C LEU A 72 2.64 -2.96 4.09
N ALA A 73 1.63 -3.45 4.81
CA ALA A 73 0.85 -4.61 4.37
C ALA A 73 0.11 -4.35 3.05
N ARG A 74 -0.42 -3.14 2.84
CA ARG A 74 -1.09 -2.75 1.59
C ARG A 74 -0.12 -2.65 0.42
N ASP A 75 1.07 -2.13 0.66
CA ASP A 75 2.10 -1.99 -0.38
C ASP A 75 2.60 -3.37 -0.82
N ALA A 76 2.89 -4.26 0.14
CA ALA A 76 3.27 -5.65 -0.15
C ALA A 76 2.19 -6.41 -0.95
N ALA A 77 0.92 -6.21 -0.62
CA ALA A 77 -0.20 -6.83 -1.35
C ALA A 77 -0.37 -6.27 -2.77
N GLN A 78 -0.02 -5.00 -3.02
CA GLN A 78 -0.06 -4.42 -4.37
C GLN A 78 1.07 -4.96 -5.25
N THR A 79 2.28 -5.10 -4.72
CA THR A 79 3.42 -5.67 -5.46
C THR A 79 3.15 -7.11 -5.92
N GLN A 80 2.43 -7.90 -5.12
CA GLN A 80 2.06 -9.27 -5.49
C GLN A 80 1.03 -9.31 -6.64
N LYS A 81 0.05 -8.40 -6.66
CA LYS A 81 -0.95 -8.34 -7.74
C LYS A 81 -0.35 -7.96 -9.09
N THR A 82 0.67 -7.11 -9.12
CA THR A 82 1.35 -6.75 -10.38
C THR A 82 2.28 -7.85 -10.89
N SER A 83 2.73 -8.77 -10.02
CA SER A 83 3.55 -9.92 -10.42
C SER A 83 2.74 -11.11 -10.95
N SER A 84 1.41 -11.06 -10.91
CA SER A 84 0.52 -12.13 -11.40
C SER A 84 -0.11 -11.83 -12.76
N THR A 85 0.34 -10.80 -13.47
CA THR A 85 -0.12 -10.48 -14.84
C THR A 85 1.01 -10.63 -15.84
N GLU A 86 1.63 -11.81 -15.90
CA GLU A 86 2.33 -12.28 -17.10
C GLU A 86 1.85 -13.71 -17.39
N THR A 87 1.11 -13.80 -18.51
CA THR A 87 0.79 -14.96 -19.37
C THR A 87 -0.04 -16.14 -18.83
N VAL A 88 -1.37 -16.00 -18.89
CA VAL A 88 -2.26 -17.10 -19.30
C VAL A 88 -3.33 -16.59 -20.27
N VAL A 89 -3.15 -16.88 -21.56
CA VAL A 89 -4.18 -17.01 -22.62
C VAL A 89 -3.51 -17.89 -23.69
N GLU A 90 -3.96 -19.06 -24.17
CA GLU A 90 -5.12 -19.92 -23.95
C GLU A 90 -4.71 -21.32 -24.46
N GLN A 91 -5.18 -22.37 -23.77
CA GLN A 91 -5.27 -23.72 -24.34
C GLN A 91 -6.38 -23.73 -25.40
N ASP A 92 -6.15 -24.33 -26.56
CA ASP A 92 -7.20 -25.09 -27.23
C ASP A 92 -6.62 -26.34 -27.86
N SER A 93 -7.33 -27.43 -27.65
CA SER A 93 -6.92 -28.81 -27.82
C SER A 93 -7.85 -29.43 -28.83
N GLU A 94 -7.40 -29.78 -30.04
CA GLU A 94 -8.10 -30.82 -30.80
C GLU A 94 -7.25 -31.48 -31.92
N LYS A 95 -7.25 -32.82 -31.86
CA LYS A 95 -7.12 -33.82 -32.95
C LYS A 95 -5.86 -33.86 -33.83
N ALA A 96 -5.11 -34.94 -33.63
CA ALA A 96 -4.53 -35.71 -34.74
C ALA A 96 -5.66 -36.18 -35.69
N PRO A 97 -5.39 -36.34 -37.01
CA PRO A 97 -4.93 -37.67 -37.43
C PRO A 97 -4.06 -37.73 -38.72
N VAL A 98 -3.56 -38.95 -38.96
CA VAL A 98 -3.23 -39.59 -40.25
C VAL A 98 -1.80 -39.51 -40.81
N LEU A 99 -1.26 -40.72 -40.93
CA LEU A 99 -0.05 -41.20 -41.62
C LEU A 99 -0.15 -41.06 -43.15
N LEU A 100 0.93 -40.63 -43.82
CA LEU A 100 1.23 -40.94 -45.23
C LEU A 100 2.75 -40.72 -45.41
N ALA A 101 3.58 -41.75 -45.37
CA ALA A 101 3.99 -42.59 -46.50
C ALA A 101 4.76 -41.83 -47.61
N GLU A 102 5.94 -42.38 -47.92
CA GLU A 102 6.77 -42.21 -49.11
C GLU A 102 7.52 -40.88 -49.35
N GLN A 103 8.83 -40.94 -49.10
CA GLN A 103 9.81 -40.12 -49.81
C GLN A 103 10.79 -41.04 -50.56
N ARG A 104 10.37 -41.48 -51.76
CA ARG A 104 11.24 -42.01 -52.81
C ARG A 104 11.26 -41.01 -53.98
N ARG A 105 12.38 -40.34 -54.20
CA ARG A 105 12.85 -39.80 -55.49
C ARG A 105 14.37 -39.59 -55.34
N ALA A 106 15.20 -39.78 -56.33
CA ALA A 106 15.17 -40.44 -57.64
C ALA A 106 16.65 -40.60 -58.00
#